data_AF-A0A7G9YFC3-F1
#
_entry.id   AF-A0A7G9YFC3-F1
#
_cell.length_a   1.000
_cell.length_b   1.000
_cell.length_c   1.000
_cell.angle_alpha   90.00
_cell.angle_beta   90.00
_cell.angle_gamma   90.00
#
_symmetry.space_group_name_H-M   'P 1'
#
loop_
_entity.id
_entity.type
_entity.pdbx_description
1 polymer ?
#
loop_
_entity_poly.entity_id
_entity_poly.type
_entity_poly.pdbx_seq_one_letter_code
_entity_poly.pdbx_strand_id
1 'polypeptide(L)' 'MNFVRYADDFIITADLEETAMEIAELIKEFLTERGLELSEEKTHITHIDDGFDFLGWNFRKYGGKLLIKPSRKSTREYHS' A
#
# COMPACT_ATOMS: atom_id res chain seq x y z
N MET A 1 6.83 9.07 10.04
CA MET A 1 6.85 8.15 8.89
C MET A 1 6.90 6.72 9.40
N ASN A 2 6.07 5.85 8.84
CA ASN A 2 6.07 4.42 9.17
C ASN A 2 6.24 3.64 7.87
N PHE A 3 7.20 2.72 7.85
CA PHE A 3 7.51 1.88 6.69
C PHE A 3 7.19 0.43 7.03
N VAL A 4 6.35 -0.20 6.21
CA VAL A 4 6.01 -1.62 6.34
C VAL A 4 6.37 -2.31 5.05
N ARG A 5 7.24 -3.32 5.11
CA ARG A 5 7.63 -4.14 3.96
C ARG A 5 7.17 -5.57 4.16
N TYR A 6 6.59 -6.15 3.13
CA TYR A 6 6.16 -7.54 3.09
C TYR A 6 6.59 -8.18 1.77
N ALA A 7 7.70 -8.93 1.81
CA ALA A 7 8.37 -9.48 0.62
C ALA A 7 8.65 -8.39 -0.45
N ASP A 8 7.90 -8.44 -1.55
CA ASP A 8 7.99 -7.54 -2.71
C ASP A 8 7.01 -6.36 -2.63
N ASP A 9 6.01 -6.43 -1.74
CA ASP A 9 5.03 -5.37 -1.51
C ASP A 9 5.44 -4.49 -0.31
N PHE A 10 5.23 -3.17 -0.41
CA PHE A 10 5.55 -2.22 0.66
C PHE A 10 4.44 -1.16 0.81
N ILE A 11 4.21 -0.72 2.04
CA ILE A 11 3.31 0.38 2.39
C ILE A 11 4.13 1.49 3.03
N ILE A 12 3.85 2.71 2.60
CA ILE A 12 4.49 3.92 3.11
C ILE A 12 3.38 4.84 3.61
N THR A 13 3.46 5.23 4.87
CA THR A 13 2.54 6.21 5.46
C THR A 13 3.29 7.51 5.76
N ALA A 14 2.84 8.60 5.16
CA ALA A 14 3.29 9.95 5.43
C ALA A 14 2.17 10.77 6.10
N ASP A 15 2.58 11.87 6.73
CA ASP A 15 1.69 12.86 7.33
C ASP A 15 1.16 13.85 6.27
N LEU A 16 1.97 14.14 5.26
CA LEU A 16 1.64 15.02 4.13
C LEU A 16 1.62 14.25 2.81
N GLU A 17 0.72 14.67 1.91
CA GLU A 17 0.64 14.16 0.54
C GLU A 17 1.92 14.46 -0.27
N GLU A 18 2.46 15.67 -0.15
CA GLU A 18 3.70 16.07 -0.82
C GLU A 18 4.85 15.13 -0.46
N THR A 19 5.00 14.84 0.83
CA THR A 19 6.00 13.89 1.32
C THR A 19 5.75 12.47 0.83
N ALA A 20 4.48 12.04 0.70
CA ALA A 20 4.16 10.74 0.12
C ALA A 20 4.56 10.67 -1.37
N MET A 21 4.33 11.74 -2.14
CA MET A 21 4.74 11.83 -3.54
C MET A 21 6.27 11.79 -3.69
N GLU A 22 7.01 12.58 -2.92
CA GLU A 22 8.48 12.55 -2.95
C GLU A 22 9.03 11.16 -2.66
N ILE A 23 8.46 10.47 -1.66
CA ILE A 23 8.88 9.09 -1.34
C ILE A 23 8.49 8.12 -2.46
N ALA A 24 7.31 8.29 -3.07
CA ALA A 24 6.88 7.44 -4.18
C ALA A 24 7.83 7.57 -5.38
N GLU A 25 8.28 8.78 -5.72
CA GLU A 25 9.29 9.00 -6.75
C GLU A 25 10.64 8.37 -6.38
N LEU A 26 11.12 8.59 -5.15
CA LEU A 26 12.35 7.97 -4.65
C LEU A 26 12.34 6.44 -4.74
N ILE A 27 11.22 5.82 -4.35
CA ILE A 27 11.05 4.36 -4.43
C ILE A 27 11.00 3.92 -5.90
N LYS A 28 10.33 4.68 -6.76
CA LYS A 28 10.25 4.42 -8.20
C LYS A 28 11.63 4.43 -8.84
N GLU A 29 12.45 5.43 -8.55
CA GLU A 29 13.84 5.49 -9.02
C GLU A 29 14.66 4.32 -8.47
N PHE A 30 14.53 4.02 -7.17
CA PHE A 30 15.26 2.94 -6.49
C PHE A 30 14.91 1.53 -7.00
N LEU A 31 13.67 1.32 -7.43
CA LEU A 31 13.23 0.08 -8.08
C LEU A 31 13.67 0.03 -9.54
N THR A 32 13.54 1.14 -10.26
CA THR A 32 13.97 1.24 -11.67
C THR A 32 15.46 0.93 -11.80
N GLU A 33 16.29 1.44 -10.88
CA GLU A 33 17.73 1.14 -10.83
C GLU A 33 18.01 -0.36 -10.63
N ARG A 34 17.11 -1.09 -9.96
CA ARG A 34 17.18 -2.54 -9.75
C ARG A 34 16.48 -3.37 -10.83
N GLY A 35 15.94 -2.72 -11.87
CA GLY A 35 15.18 -3.39 -12.93
C GLY A 35 13.79 -3.86 -12.49
N LEU A 36 13.22 -3.23 -11.47
CA LEU A 36 11.86 -3.47 -10.99
C LEU A 36 11.00 -2.26 -11.34
N GLU A 37 9.76 -2.49 -11.78
CA GLU A 37 8.80 -1.43 -12.11
C GLU A 37 7.63 -1.44 -11.13
N LEU A 38 7.28 -0.27 -10.59
CA LEU A 38 6.06 -0.09 -9.82
C LEU A 38 4.86 -0.20 -10.75
N SER A 39 3.94 -1.13 -10.46
CA SER A 39 2.67 -1.18 -11.17
C SER A 39 1.83 0.03 -10.78
N GLU A 40 1.67 0.98 -11.70
CA GLU A 40 0.85 2.20 -11.50
C GLU A 40 -0.61 1.85 -11.18
N GLU A 41 -1.08 0.70 -11.65
CA GLU A 41 -2.40 0.12 -11.34
C GLU A 41 -2.54 -0.37 -9.89
N LYS A 42 -1.44 -0.74 -9.22
CA LYS A 42 -1.43 -1.13 -7.79
C LYS A 42 -1.01 0.00 -6.87
N THR A 43 -0.35 1.01 -7.41
CA THR A 43 0.18 2.13 -6.64
C THR A 43 -0.90 3.18 -6.51
N HIS A 44 -1.52 3.26 -5.34
CA HIS A 44 -2.56 4.25 -5.07
C HIS A 44 -2.22 5.06 -3.83
N ILE A 45 -2.16 6.38 -3.99
CA ILE A 45 -2.03 7.30 -2.86
C ILE A 45 -3.46 7.58 -2.39
N THR A 46 -3.81 7.06 -1.22
CA THR A 46 -5.10 7.33 -0.59
C THR A 46 -4.93 7.61 0.88
N HIS A 47 -5.90 8.30 1.47
CA HIS A 47 -5.92 8.55 2.89
C HIS A 47 -6.32 7.28 3.64
N ILE A 48 -5.68 7.01 4.78
CA ILE A 48 -5.95 5.81 5.58
C ILE A 48 -7.40 5.73 6.10
N ASP A 49 -8.12 6.86 6.08
CA ASP A 49 -9.54 6.97 6.44
C ASP A 49 -10.47 6.40 5.35
N ASP A 50 -10.09 6.59 4.09
CA ASP A 50 -10.77 5.98 2.93
C ASP A 50 -10.54 4.46 2.92
N GLY A 51 -9.31 4.08 3.26
CA GLY A 51 -8.85 2.71 3.37
C GLY A 51 -8.24 2.19 2.07
N PHE A 52 -7.41 1.14 2.17
CA PHE A 52 -6.72 0.55 1.03
C PHE A 52 -6.60 -0.96 1.15
N ASP A 53 -6.54 -1.65 0.03
CA ASP A 53 -6.32 -3.09 -0.03
C ASP A 53 -4.83 -3.40 -0.17
N PHE A 54 -4.29 -4.24 0.72
CA PHE A 54 -2.90 -4.68 0.70
C PHE A 54 -2.81 -6.18 1.04
N LEU A 55 -2.16 -6.96 0.17
CA LEU A 55 -2.00 -8.43 0.31
C LEU A 55 -3.32 -9.19 0.56
N GLY A 56 -4.43 -8.72 -0.01
CA GLY A 56 -5.74 -9.35 0.22
C GLY A 56 -6.38 -8.98 1.56
N TRP A 57 -5.88 -7.96 2.25
CA TRP A 57 -6.47 -7.36 3.45
C TRP A 57 -6.84 -5.91 3.17
N ASN A 58 -8.05 -5.52 3.52
CA ASN A 58 -8.47 -4.12 3.50
C ASN A 58 -8.11 -3.46 4.84
N PHE A 59 -7.22 -2.47 4.76
CA PHE A 59 -6.79 -1.63 5.87
C PHE A 59 -7.61 -0.35 5.84
N ARG A 60 -8.42 -0.12 6.88
CA ARG A 60 -9.21 1.11 6.99
C ARG A 60 -9.20 1.66 8.40
N LYS A 61 -8.93 2.95 8.54
CA LYS A 61 -8.98 3.64 9.83
C LYS A 61 -10.40 4.16 10.06
N TYR A 62 -10.97 3.80 11.21
CA TYR A 62 -12.25 4.31 11.68
C TYR A 62 -12.01 5.12 12.96
N GLY A 63 -12.12 6.45 12.88
CA GLY A 63 -12.13 7.33 14.06
C GLY A 63 -10.95 7.11 15.02
N GLY A 64 -9.76 6.82 14.49
CA GLY A 64 -8.54 6.58 15.29
C GLY A 64 -8.15 5.11 15.48
N LYS A 65 -9.02 4.14 15.16
CA LYS A 65 -8.69 2.71 15.20
C LYS A 65 -8.44 2.16 13.81
N LEU A 66 -7.28 1.53 13.61
CA LEU A 66 -6.97 0.77 12.39
C LEU A 66 -7.73 -0.57 12.44
N LEU A 67 -8.61 -0.80 11.46
CA LEU A 67 -9.38 -2.03 11.34
C LEU A 67 -8.91 -2.77 10.09
N ILE A 68 -8.43 -4.00 10.28
CA ILE A 68 -7.92 -4.86 9.21
C ILE A 68 -8.99 -5.91 8.95
N LYS A 69 -9.54 -5.93 7.74
CA LYS A 69 -10.55 -6.92 7.32
C LYS A 69 -10.03 -7.71 6.12
N PRO A 70 -10.33 -9.01 5.98
CA PRO A 70 -10.00 -9.74 4.76
C PRO A 70 -10.73 -9.12 3.57
N SER A 71 -10.00 -8.84 2.49
CA SER A 71 -10.54 -8.31 1.24
C SER A 71 -11.34 -9.40 0.53
N ARG A 72 -12.49 -9.02 -0.04
CA ARG A 72 -13.37 -9.93 -0.79
C ARG A 72 -12.69 -10.56 -2.02
N LYS A 73 -11.54 -10.02 -2.46
CA LYS A 73 -10.74 -10.58 -3.56
C LYS A 73 -9.92 -11.81 -3.16
N SER A 74 -9.48 -11.93 -1.90
CA SER A 74 -8.60 -13.04 -1.47
C SER A 74 -9.37 -14.33 -1.14
N THR A 75 -10.67 -14.24 -0.88
CA THR A 75 -11.56 -15.40 -0.65
C THR A 75 -11.78 -16.30 -1.88
N ARG A 76 -11.19 -15.99 -3.04
CA ARG A 76 -11.36 -16.78 -4.26
C ARG A 76 -10.15 -17.64 -4.64
N GLU A 77 -9.03 -17.54 -3.91
CA GLU A 77 -7.81 -18.34 -4.16
C GLU A 77 -7.64 -19.54 -3.22
N TYR A 78 -8.61 -19.81 -2.33
CA TYR A 78 -8.55 -20.93 -1.37
C TYR A 78 -9.48 -22.12 -1.69
N HIS A 79 -10.20 -22.11 -2.81
CA HIS A 79 -10.97 -23.26 -3.25
C HIS A 79 -10.47 -23.71 -4.62
N SER A 80 -9.47 -24.58 -4.58
CA SER A 80 -9.27 -25.66 -5.56
C SER A 80 -10.47 -26.61 -5.56
#